data_AF-A0A526YMJ3-F1
#
_entry.id   AF-A0A526YMJ3-F1
#
_cell.length_a   1.000
_cell.length_b   1.000
_cell.length_c   1.000
_cell.angle_alpha   90.00
_cell.angle_beta   90.00
_cell.angle_gamma   90.00
#
_symmetry.space_group_name_H-M   'P 1'
#
loop_
_entity.id
_entity.type
_entity.pdbx_description
1 polymer ?
#
loop_
_entity_poly.entity_id
_entity_poly.type
_entity_poly.pdbx_seq_one_letter_code
_entity_poly.pdbx_strand_id
1 'polypeptide(L)'
;VDILAGVGGIGILSETTEIYGAEHLLAYRAATPEIAAKLDGYVKWWEDHVAKHGASIDNNPSPGNKRGGLTTILEKSLGAVAKGGQTPLNGCFGYA
;
A
#
# COMPACT_ATOMS: atom_id res chain seq x y z
N VAL A 1 11.30 -8.26 5.64
CA VAL A 1 10.91 -8.91 4.37
C VAL A 1 12.12 -9.36 3.57
N ASP A 2 13.14 -8.53 3.37
CA ASP A 2 14.25 -8.83 2.45
C ASP A 2 15.03 -10.11 2.78
N ILE A 3 15.36 -10.35 4.05
CA ILE A 3 16.04 -11.60 4.47
C ILE A 3 15.20 -12.83 4.12
N LEU A 4 13.88 -12.75 4.35
CA LEU A 4 12.95 -13.85 4.04
C LEU A 4 12.90 -14.09 2.53
N ALA A 5 12.82 -13.03 1.73
CA ALA A 5 12.85 -13.13 0.27
C ALA A 5 14.16 -13.70 -0.25
N GLY A 6 15.29 -13.32 0.36
CA GLY A 6 16.63 -13.80 -0.01
C GLY A 6 16.82 -15.32 0.15
N VAL A 7 16.00 -15.97 0.98
CA VAL A 7 15.99 -17.44 1.16
C VAL A 7 14.80 -18.12 0.49
N GLY A 8 14.11 -17.43 -0.43
CA GLY A 8 12.98 -17.97 -1.18
C GLY A 8 11.62 -17.90 -0.48
N GLY A 9 11.53 -17.22 0.67
CA GLY A 9 10.27 -16.95 1.35
C GLY A 9 9.48 -15.80 0.72
N ILE A 10 8.19 -15.71 1.04
CA ILE A 10 7.29 -14.69 0.48
C ILE A 10 6.73 -13.83 1.61
N GLY A 11 6.92 -12.51 1.52
CA GLY A 11 6.26 -11.52 2.38
C GLY A 11 5.03 -10.94 1.70
N ILE A 12 3.94 -10.75 2.46
CA ILE A 12 2.69 -10.14 1.97
C ILE A 12 2.43 -8.85 2.75
N LEU A 13 2.19 -7.76 2.04
CA LEU A 13 1.69 -6.50 2.60
C LEU A 13 0.19 -6.42 2.29
N SER A 14 -0.65 -6.54 3.32
CA SER A 14 -2.11 -6.72 3.14
C SER A 14 -2.94 -5.44 3.28
N GLU A 15 -2.37 -4.36 3.82
CA GLU A 15 -3.11 -3.14 4.17
C GLU A 15 -3.12 -2.13 2.99
N THR A 16 -3.84 -2.43 1.91
CA THR A 16 -3.80 -1.63 0.66
C THR A 16 -4.15 -0.16 0.85
N THR A 17 -5.10 0.19 1.73
CA THR A 17 -5.45 1.60 1.98
C THR A 17 -4.37 2.34 2.79
N GLU A 18 -3.51 1.61 3.49
CA GLU A 18 -2.41 2.17 4.26
C GLU A 18 -1.22 2.55 3.40
N ILE A 19 -1.19 2.24 2.10
CA ILE A 19 -0.13 2.68 1.18
C ILE A 19 -0.55 3.85 0.28
N TYR A 20 -1.78 4.36 0.45
CA TYR A 20 -2.36 5.40 -0.41
C TYR A 20 -1.52 6.69 -0.43
N GLY A 21 -1.24 7.19 -1.62
CA GLY A 21 -0.35 8.31 -1.90
C GLY A 21 1.15 7.95 -1.87
N ALA A 22 1.52 6.72 -1.49
CA ALA A 22 2.89 6.21 -1.51
C ALA A 22 3.05 4.94 -2.37
N GLU A 23 1.97 4.44 -2.99
CA GLU A 23 1.97 3.23 -3.83
C GLU A 23 2.96 3.30 -4.99
N HIS A 24 3.24 4.50 -5.50
CA HIS A 24 4.22 4.73 -6.56
C HIS A 24 5.63 4.24 -6.17
N LEU A 25 5.98 4.25 -4.88
CA LEU A 25 7.25 3.71 -4.38
C LEU A 25 7.31 2.18 -4.48
N LEU A 26 6.17 1.49 -4.38
CA LEU A 26 6.07 0.05 -4.62
C LEU A 26 5.96 -0.25 -6.12
N ALA A 27 5.23 0.56 -6.88
CA ALA A 27 5.11 0.44 -8.34
C ALA A 27 6.48 0.60 -9.03
N TYR A 28 7.32 1.53 -8.57
CA TYR A 28 8.67 1.75 -9.10
C TYR A 28 9.58 0.52 -9.00
N ARG A 29 9.30 -0.39 -8.05
CA ARG A 29 10.05 -1.63 -7.82
C ARG A 29 9.24 -2.87 -8.20
N ALA A 30 8.17 -2.72 -8.98
CA ALA A 30 7.45 -3.85 -9.52
C ALA A 30 8.34 -4.67 -10.46
N ALA A 31 8.24 -5.99 -10.37
CA ALA A 31 9.02 -6.88 -11.23
C ALA A 31 8.65 -6.73 -12.72
N THR A 32 7.41 -6.29 -13.00
CA THR A 32 6.95 -5.97 -14.36
C THR A 32 5.98 -4.77 -14.37
N PRO A 33 5.81 -4.08 -15.50
CA PRO A 33 4.84 -2.99 -15.64
C PRO A 33 3.40 -3.43 -15.36
N GLU A 34 3.04 -4.67 -15.67
CA GLU A 34 1.70 -5.22 -15.43
C GLU A 34 1.40 -5.34 -13.94
N ILE A 35 2.41 -5.66 -13.12
CA ILE A 35 2.28 -5.71 -11.66
C ILE A 35 2.06 -4.31 -11.09
N ALA A 36 2.81 -3.31 -11.58
CA ALA A 36 2.60 -1.91 -11.20
C ALA A 36 1.18 -1.44 -11.57
N ALA A 37 0.74 -1.67 -12.81
CA ALA A 37 -0.60 -1.33 -13.26
C ALA A 37 -1.70 -2.04 -12.44
N LYS A 38 -1.44 -3.28 -11.99
CA LYS A 38 -2.36 -4.01 -11.11
C LYS A 38 -2.47 -3.38 -9.73
N LEU A 39 -1.37 -2.89 -9.15
CA LEU A 39 -1.37 -2.15 -7.90
C LEU A 39 -2.21 -0.87 -8.02
N ASP A 40 -1.95 -0.08 -9.07
CA ASP A 40 -2.70 1.15 -9.35
C ASP A 40 -4.21 0.86 -9.52
N GLY A 41 -4.55 -0.24 -10.19
CA GLY A 41 -5.92 -0.71 -10.34
C GLY A 41 -6.61 -1.00 -9.00
N TYR A 42 -5.90 -1.56 -8.02
CA TYR A 42 -6.47 -1.80 -6.69
C TYR A 42 -6.65 -0.53 -5.88
N VAL A 43 -5.72 0.43 -6.00
CA VAL A 43 -5.87 1.75 -5.39
C VAL A 43 -7.09 2.46 -5.97
N LYS A 44 -7.23 2.46 -7.30
CA LYS A 44 -8.40 3.03 -7.99
C LYS A 44 -9.71 2.38 -7.56
N TRP A 45 -9.72 1.05 -7.44
CA TRP A 45 -10.90 0.32 -6.97
C TRP A 45 -11.32 0.78 -5.57
N TRP A 46 -10.36 0.99 -4.67
CA TRP A 46 -10.63 1.49 -3.32
C TRP A 46 -11.18 2.92 -3.35
N GLU A 47 -10.64 3.80 -4.19
CA GLU A 47 -11.12 5.18 -4.33
C GLU A 47 -12.59 5.20 -4.74
N ASP A 48 -12.92 4.41 -5.76
CA ASP A 48 -14.29 4.28 -6.27
C ASP A 48 -15.21 3.64 -5.23
N HIS A 49 -14.71 2.67 -4.46
CA HIS A 49 -15.48 2.01 -3.41
C HIS A 49 -15.86 2.99 -2.30
N VAL A 50 -14.90 3.74 -1.73
CA VAL A 50 -15.19 4.67 -0.63
C VAL A 50 -16.02 5.86 -1.09
N ALA A 51 -15.82 6.33 -2.33
CA ALA A 51 -16.57 7.43 -2.91
C ALA A 51 -18.07 7.10 -3.03
N LYS A 52 -18.43 5.86 -3.37
CA LYS A 52 -19.83 5.38 -3.38
C LYS A 52 -20.52 5.46 -2.02
N HIS A 53 -19.73 5.51 -0.94
CA HIS A 53 -20.21 5.64 0.44
C HIS A 53 -20.03 7.05 1.01
N GLY A 54 -19.69 8.05 0.18
CA GLY A 54 -19.47 9.43 0.62
C GLY A 54 -18.22 9.60 1.47
N ALA A 55 -17.26 8.68 1.38
CA ALA A 55 -16.00 8.70 2.10
C ALA A 55 -14.80 8.88 1.15
N SER A 56 -13.63 9.16 1.72
CA SER A 56 -12.35 9.24 1.02
C SER A 56 -11.32 8.37 1.73
N ILE A 57 -10.36 7.80 0.99
CA ILE A 57 -9.25 7.03 1.56
C ILE A 57 -8.37 7.93 2.45
N ASP A 58 -8.26 9.22 2.10
CA ASP A 58 -7.53 10.24 2.87
C ASP A 58 -8.11 10.49 4.27
N ASN A 59 -9.27 9.92 4.59
CA ASN A 59 -9.82 9.99 5.96
C ASN A 59 -9.07 9.08 6.97
N ASN A 60 -8.10 8.31 6.50
CA ASN A 60 -7.04 7.69 7.31
C ASN A 60 -5.86 8.69 7.33
N PRO A 61 -5.25 9.12 8.46
CA PRO A 61 -5.10 8.45 9.75
C PRO A 61 -6.28 8.61 10.71
N SER A 62 -6.51 7.57 11.52
CA SER A 62 -7.51 7.58 12.60
C SER A 62 -7.21 8.67 13.65
N PRO A 63 -8.20 9.11 14.47
CA PRO A 63 -7.95 10.08 15.54
C PRO A 63 -6.85 9.67 16.53
N GLY A 64 -6.68 8.36 16.77
CA GLY A 64 -5.59 7.84 17.60
C GLY A 64 -4.22 8.03 16.96
N ASN A 65 -4.11 7.78 15.64
CA ASN A 65 -2.88 8.02 14.89
C ASN A 65 -2.53 9.51 14.84
N LYS A 66 -3.54 10.39 14.68
CA LYS A 66 -3.35 11.85 14.73
C LYS A 66 -2.80 12.31 16.08
N ARG A 67 -3.35 11.81 17.19
CA ARG A 67 -2.78 12.08 18.53
C ARG A 67 -1.37 11.51 18.71
N GLY A 68 -1.04 10.43 18.00
CA GLY A 68 0.29 9.83 17.95
C GLY A 68 1.28 10.52 17.03
N GLY A 69 0.89 11.63 16.37
CA GLY A 69 1.78 12.45 15.53
C GLY A 69 1.69 12.19 14.03
N LEU A 70 0.86 11.26 13.55
CA LEU A 70 0.61 11.08 12.11
C LEU A 70 -0.51 12.02 11.67
N THR A 71 -0.15 13.09 10.99
CA THR A 71 -1.05 14.18 10.61
C THR A 71 -1.76 13.95 9.28
N THR A 72 -1.14 13.21 8.36
CA THR A 72 -1.66 12.92 7.01
C THR A 72 -1.65 11.43 6.68
N ILE A 73 -2.43 11.02 5.66
CA ILE A 73 -2.35 9.65 5.13
C ILE A 73 -0.95 9.37 4.61
N LEU A 74 -0.33 10.35 3.94
CA LEU A 74 0.96 10.21 3.29
C LEU A 74 2.07 9.81 4.27
N GLU A 75 2.11 10.44 5.45
CA GLU A 75 3.07 10.09 6.51
C GLU A 75 2.91 8.64 6.97
N LYS A 76 1.67 8.19 7.12
CA LYS A 76 1.35 6.81 7.48
C LYS A 76 1.76 5.84 6.36
N SER A 77 1.50 6.23 5.11
CA SER A 77 1.79 5.44 3.93
C SER A 77 3.27 5.20 3.69
N LEU A 78 4.12 6.19 3.98
CA LEU A 78 5.58 5.99 3.93
C LEU A 78 6.04 4.90 4.90
N GLY A 79 5.50 4.89 6.13
CA GLY A 79 5.76 3.82 7.09
C GLY A 79 5.22 2.46 6.64
N ALA A 80 4.04 2.44 6.02
CA ALA A 80 3.45 1.22 5.50
C ALA A 80 4.27 0.59 4.37
N VAL A 81 4.71 1.39 3.40
CA VAL A 81 5.59 0.97 2.31
C VAL A 81 6.93 0.47 2.85
N ALA A 82 7.49 1.13 3.86
CA ALA A 82 8.77 0.73 4.46
C ALA A 82 8.73 -0.69 5.06
N LYS A 83 7.57 -1.15 5.58
CA LYS A 83 7.39 -2.53 6.06
C LYS A 83 7.63 -3.58 4.95
N GLY A 84 7.42 -3.22 3.69
CA GLY A 84 7.63 -4.06 2.51
C GLY A 84 9.10 -4.37 2.20
N GLY A 85 10.07 -3.74 2.86
CA GLY A 85 11.50 -3.94 2.59
C GLY A 85 11.96 -3.21 1.33
N GLN A 86 12.96 -3.76 0.64
CA GLN A 86 13.55 -3.21 -0.60
C GLN A 86 13.49 -4.16 -1.81
N THR A 87 13.09 -5.41 -1.59
CA THR A 87 12.92 -6.43 -2.64
C THR A 87 11.82 -6.04 -3.64
N PRO A 88 11.89 -6.50 -4.91
CA PRO A 88 10.85 -6.22 -5.90
C PRO A 88 9.43 -6.64 -5.47
N LEU A 89 8.44 -5.86 -5.90
CA LEU A 89 7.03 -6.25 -5.81
C LEU A 89 6.75 -7.28 -6.91
N ASN A 90 6.51 -8.53 -6.50
CA ASN A 90 6.36 -9.67 -7.42
C ASN A 90 4.90 -10.01 -7.76
N GLY A 91 3.92 -9.36 -7.13
CA GLY A 91 2.52 -9.57 -7.44
C GLY A 91 1.58 -8.83 -6.50
N CYS A 92 0.36 -8.60 -6.99
CA CYS A 92 -0.76 -8.04 -6.22
C CYS A 92 -1.93 -9.02 -6.34
N PHE A 93 -2.66 -9.26 -5.25
CA PHE A 93 -3.74 -10.25 -5.20
C PHE A 93 -4.98 -9.65 -4.56
N GLY A 94 -6.15 -10.00 -5.09
CA GLY A 94 -7.42 -9.66 -4.45
C GLY A 94 -7.65 -10.55 -3.23
N TYR A 95 -8.49 -10.08 -2.31
CA TYR A 95 -8.98 -10.91 -1.22
C TYR A 95 -9.84 -12.06 -1.77
N ALA A 96 -9.68 -13.27 -1.22
CA ALA A 96 -10.39 -14.47 -1.63
C ALA A 96 -11.69 -14.67 -0.83
#